data_AF-A0A7X8ZBS3-F1
#
_entry.id   AF-A0A7X8ZBS3-F1
#
_cell.length_a   1.000
_cell.length_b   1.000
_cell.length_c   1.000
_cell.angle_alpha   90.00
_cell.angle_beta   90.00
_cell.angle_gamma   90.00
#
_symmetry.space_group_name_H-M   'P 1'
#
loop_
_entity.id
_entity.type
_entity.pdbx_description
1 polymer ?
#
loop_
_entity_poly.entity_id
_entity_poly.type
_entity_poly.pdbx_seq_one_letter_code
_entity_poly.pdbx_strand_id
1 'polypeptide(L)'
;MKIHIIGGSGSGKTTISQRLADKYNLPLLELDEIYWNDGNYNIKRPKYERNRLLNSFLKNDRWIIEGVYYKWLDDSFNDSDYIF
;
A
#
# COMPACT_ATOMS: atom_id res chain seq x y z
N MET A 1 -13.07 -7.15 1.04
CA MET A 1 -12.81 -5.97 0.19
C MET A 1 -11.38 -5.52 0.44
N LYS A 2 -10.52 -5.99 -0.45
CA LYS A 2 -9.08 -5.77 -0.49
C LYS A 2 -8.77 -5.13 -1.84
N ILE A 3 -8.31 -3.89 -1.83
CA ILE A 3 -8.12 -3.10 -3.05
C ILE A 3 -6.66 -2.69 -3.16
N HIS A 4 -6.05 -2.96 -4.31
CA HIS A 4 -4.74 -2.44 -4.65
C HIS A 4 -4.87 -1.37 -5.74
N ILE A 5 -4.28 -0.20 -5.52
CA ILE A 5 -4.30 0.91 -6.49
C ILE A 5 -2.88 1.18 -6.93
N ILE A 6 -2.60 1.02 -8.23
CA ILE A 6 -1.29 1.21 -8.82
C ILE A 6 -1.26 2.52 -9.60
N GLY A 7 -0.27 3.37 -9.31
CA GLY A 7 -0.15 4.63 -10.02
C GLY A 7 1.19 5.31 -9.84
N GLY A 8 1.61 6.05 -10.85
CA GLY A 8 2.78 6.93 -10.77
C GLY A 8 2.52 8.20 -9.94
N SER A 9 3.57 8.97 -9.68
CA SER A 9 3.43 10.29 -9.07
C SER A 9 2.52 11.19 -9.92
N GLY A 10 1.63 11.96 -9.26
CA GLY A 10 0.69 12.86 -9.92
C GLY A 10 -0.54 12.20 -10.58
N SER A 11 -0.71 10.88 -10.50
CA SER A 11 -1.88 10.19 -11.09
C SER A 11 -3.19 10.36 -10.30
N GLY A 12 -3.13 10.93 -9.10
CA GLY A 12 -4.27 11.06 -8.20
C GLY A 12 -4.56 9.82 -7.33
N LYS A 13 -3.68 8.80 -7.34
CA LYS A 13 -3.85 7.55 -6.57
C LYS A 13 -4.11 7.77 -5.07
N THR A 14 -3.36 8.68 -4.45
CA THR A 14 -3.48 9.01 -3.02
C THR A 14 -4.82 9.70 -2.73
N THR A 15 -5.30 10.54 -3.66
CA THR A 15 -6.61 11.20 -3.51
C THR A 15 -7.76 10.19 -3.58
N ILE A 16 -7.71 9.25 -4.54
CA ILE A 16 -8.78 8.25 -4.68
C ILE A 16 -8.71 7.20 -3.57
N SER A 17 -7.52 6.77 -3.15
CA SER A 17 -7.34 5.79 -2.07
C SER A 17 -7.88 6.35 -0.75
N GLN A 18 -7.58 7.60 -0.40
CA GLN A 18 -8.10 8.25 0.80
C GLN A 18 -9.63 8.37 0.78
N ARG A 19 -10.20 8.82 -0.34
CA ARG A 19 -11.67 8.92 -0.49
C ARG A 19 -12.36 7.57 -0.33
N LEU A 20 -11.76 6.50 -0.86
CA LEU A 20 -12.29 5.14 -0.71
C LEU A 20 -12.14 4.64 0.73
N ALA A 21 -10.99 4.89 1.37
CA ALA A 21 -10.74 4.53 2.75
C ALA A 21 -11.76 5.19 3.68
N ASP A 22 -11.99 6.50 3.53
CA ASP A 22 -12.97 7.26 4.32
C ASP A 22 -14.40 6.76 4.07
N LYS A 23 -14.76 6.56 2.79
CA LYS A 23 -16.12 6.13 2.40
C LYS A 23 -16.48 4.75 2.93
N TYR A 24 -15.53 3.81 2.91
CA TYR A 24 -15.76 2.42 3.29
C TYR A 24 -15.22 2.07 4.68
N ASN A 25 -14.65 3.04 5.39
CA ASN A 25 -13.97 2.89 6.67
C ASN A 25 -12.96 1.72 6.65
N LEU A 26 -12.03 1.78 5.70
CA LEU A 26 -11.00 0.75 5.47
C LEU A 26 -9.62 1.26 5.88
N PRO A 27 -8.75 0.39 6.42
CA PRO A 27 -7.36 0.74 6.63
C PRO A 27 -6.68 0.98 5.27
N LEU A 28 -5.90 2.05 5.20
CA LEU A 28 -5.10 2.44 4.03
C LEU A 28 -3.62 2.27 4.36
N LEU A 29 -2.87 1.66 3.45
CA LEU A 29 -1.41 1.64 3.46
C LEU A 29 -0.90 2.30 2.19
N GLU A 30 -0.19 3.40 2.37
CA GLU A 30 0.62 4.01 1.31
C GLU A 30 1.98 3.29 1.28
N LEU A 31 2.32 2.66 0.16
CA LEU A 31 3.52 1.82 0.08
C LEU A 31 4.82 2.61 0.32
N ASP A 32 4.80 3.91 0.09
CA ASP A 32 5.92 4.79 0.40
C ASP A 32 6.22 4.85 1.92
N GLU A 33 5.22 4.76 2.79
CA GLU A 33 5.40 4.78 4.26
C GLU A 33 6.25 3.61 4.76
N ILE A 34 6.12 2.45 4.12
CA ILE A 34 6.88 1.25 4.50
C ILE A 34 8.12 1.05 3.64
N TYR A 35 8.21 1.70 2.47
CA TYR A 35 9.41 1.66 1.64
C TYR A 35 10.51 2.59 2.15
N TRP A 36 10.14 3.76 2.70
CA TRP A 36 11.08 4.73 3.26
C TRP A 36 11.15 4.65 4.78
N ASN A 37 12.33 4.91 5.35
CA ASN A 37 12.58 4.81 6.78
C ASN A 37 12.55 6.15 7.52
N ASP A 38 12.85 7.24 6.82
CA ASP A 38 13.18 8.54 7.42
C ASP A 38 12.08 9.60 7.24
N GLY A 39 10.92 9.25 6.67
CA GLY A 39 9.81 10.19 6.38
C GLY A 39 10.11 11.25 5.32
N ASN A 40 11.39 11.42 4.97
CA ASN A 40 11.90 12.37 3.98
C ASN A 40 12.34 11.69 2.67
N TYR A 41 11.99 10.41 2.49
CA TYR A 41 12.22 9.66 1.25
C TYR A 41 13.70 9.56 0.84
N ASN A 42 14.66 9.59 1.79
CA ASN A 42 16.09 9.48 1.47
C ASN A 42 16.64 8.10 1.79
N ILE A 43 16.12 7.46 2.84
CA ILE A 43 16.66 6.20 3.35
C ILE A 43 15.67 5.07 3.10
N LYS A 44 16.04 4.13 2.24
CA LYS A 44 15.23 2.92 1.99
C LYS A 44 15.19 2.07 3.25
N ARG A 45 13.99 1.64 3.64
CA ARG A 45 13.81 0.68 4.73
C ARG A 45 14.45 -0.66 4.34
N PRO A 46 15.14 -1.35 5.27
CA PRO A 46 15.65 -2.70 5.01
C PRO A 46 14.54 -3.63 4.52
N LYS A 47 14.85 -4.47 3.52
CA LYS A 47 13.85 -5.34 2.87
C LYS A 47 13.09 -6.22 3.86
N TYR A 48 13.78 -6.78 4.85
CA TYR A 48 13.17 -7.65 5.86
C TYR A 48 12.12 -6.89 6.69
N GLU A 49 12.39 -5.63 7.00
CA GLU A 49 11.52 -4.80 7.82
C GLU A 49 10.31 -4.32 7.02
N ARG A 50 10.53 -3.84 5.79
CA ARG A 50 9.45 -3.50 4.85
C ARG A 50 8.50 -4.68 4.64
N ASN A 51 9.06 -5.88 4.38
CA ASN A 51 8.25 -7.09 4.17
C ASN A 51 7.48 -7.47 5.45
N ARG A 52 8.09 -7.31 6.63
CA ARG A 52 7.41 -7.53 7.91
C ARG A 52 6.22 -6.58 8.10
N LEU A 53 6.38 -5.30 7.75
CA LEU A 53 5.31 -4.31 7.84
C LEU A 53 4.16 -4.63 6.87
N LEU A 54 4.48 -4.95 5.61
CA LEU A 54 3.49 -5.40 4.63
C LEU A 54 2.72 -6.62 5.16
N ASN A 55 3.42 -7.67 5.58
CA ASN A 55 2.79 -8.91 6.05
C ASN A 55 1.98 -8.70 7.32
N SER A 56 2.35 -7.73 8.17
CA SER A 56 1.53 -7.35 9.31
C SER A 56 0.24 -6.65 8.89
N PHE A 57 0.32 -5.77 7.89
CA PHE A 57 -0.83 -5.05 7.36
C PHE A 57 -1.81 -5.97 6.60
N LEU A 58 -1.30 -6.95 5.85
CA LEU A 58 -2.11 -7.93 5.13
C LEU A 58 -2.92 -8.88 6.03
N LYS A 59 -2.67 -8.89 7.34
CA LYS A 59 -3.51 -9.63 8.31
C LYS A 59 -4.90 -9.02 8.48
N ASN A 60 -5.14 -7.79 7.99
CA ASN A 60 -6.47 -7.21 7.99
C ASN A 60 -7.37 -7.93 6.98
N ASP A 61 -8.61 -8.24 7.36
CA ASP A 61 -9.59 -8.89 6.47
C ASP A 61 -10.01 -7.99 5.29
N ARG A 62 -9.83 -6.68 5.44
CA ARG A 62 -10.18 -5.66 4.44
C ARG A 62 -9.15 -4.53 4.49
N TRP A 63 -8.75 -4.04 3.32
CA TRP A 63 -7.71 -3.01 3.23
C TRP A 63 -7.70 -2.32 1.87
N ILE A 64 -7.06 -1.15 1.82
CA ILE A 64 -6.62 -0.49 0.61
C ILE A 64 -5.10 -0.33 0.67
N ILE A 65 -4.40 -0.71 -0.39
CA ILE A 65 -2.97 -0.46 -0.59
C ILE A 65 -2.81 0.42 -1.83
N GLU A 66 -1.96 1.44 -1.75
CA GLU A 66 -1.64 2.28 -2.90
C GLU A 66 -0.14 2.46 -3.10
N GLY A 67 0.31 2.46 -4.35
CA GLY A 67 1.65 2.91 -4.72
C GLY A 67 2.07 2.50 -6.13
N VAL A 68 3.36 2.70 -6.46
CA VAL A 68 3.90 2.40 -7.81
C VAL A 68 4.74 1.12 -7.85
N TYR A 69 5.04 0.54 -6.69
CA TYR A 69 5.90 -0.63 -6.60
C TYR A 69 5.16 -1.90 -7.08
N TYR A 70 5.93 -2.93 -7.44
CA TYR A 70 5.36 -4.20 -7.88
C TYR A 70 6.23 -5.41 -7.45
N LYS A 71 7.55 -5.26 -7.41
CA LYS A 71 8.51 -6.38 -7.21
C LYS A 71 8.43 -7.16 -5.89
N TRP A 72 7.67 -6.70 -4.91
CA TRP A 72 7.66 -7.27 -3.56
C TRP A 72 6.25 -7.37 -2.99
N LEU A 73 5.25 -7.34 -3.88
CA LEU A 73 3.84 -7.21 -3.54
C LEU A 73 3.02 -8.43 -3.96
N ASP A 74 3.67 -9.55 -4.29
CA ASP A 74 2.98 -10.77 -4.73
C ASP A 74 1.89 -11.18 -3.74
N ASP A 75 2.17 -11.11 -2.43
CA ASP A 75 1.20 -11.43 -1.38
C ASP A 75 -0.03 -10.51 -1.42
N SER A 76 0.17 -9.20 -1.63
CA SER A 76 -0.96 -8.26 -1.69
C SER A 76 -1.72 -8.36 -3.00
N PHE A 77 -1.04 -8.61 -4.12
CA PHE A 77 -1.70 -8.84 -5.40
C PHE A 77 -2.55 -10.11 -5.39
N ASN A 78 -2.02 -11.21 -4.84
CA ASN A 78 -2.76 -12.47 -4.74
C ASN A 78 -3.97 -12.38 -3.80
N ASP A 79 -3.87 -11.56 -2.76
CA ASP A 79 -4.92 -11.39 -1.75
C ASP A 79 -5.92 -10.26 -2.11
N SER A 80 -5.71 -9.54 -3.21
CA SER A 80 -6.60 -8.45 -3.65
C SER A 80 -7.88 -8.98 -4.29
N ASP A 81 -9.01 -8.38 -3.92
CA ASP A 81 -10.28 -8.56 -4.65
C ASP A 81 -10.27 -7.74 -5.96
N TYR A 82 -9.60 -6.57 -5.95
CA TYR A 82 -9.52 -5.65 -7.07
C TYR A 82 -8.12 -5.01 -7.17
N ILE A 83 -7.63 -4.87 -8.40
CA ILE A 83 -6.41 -4.14 -8.72
C ILE A 83 -6.74 -3.10 -9.80
N PHE A 84 -6.42 -1.83 -9.55
CA PHE A 84 -6.66 -0.69 -10.44
C PHE A 84 -5.35 -0.04 -10.88
#